data_AF-A0A1B6GA45-F1
#
_entry.id   AF-A0A1B6GA45-F1
#
_cell.length_a   1.000
_cell.length_b   1.000
_cell.length_c   1.000
_cell.angle_alpha   90.00
_cell.angle_beta   90.00
_cell.angle_gamma   90.00
#
_symmetry.space_group_name_H-M   'P 1'
#
loop_
_entity.id
_entity.type
_entity.pdbx_description
1 polymer ?
#
loop_
_entity_poly.entity_id
_entity_poly.type
_entity_poly.pdbx_seq_one_letter_code
_entity_poly.pdbx_strand_id
1 'polypeptide(L)'
;DVEALVGSDREVDVIDVARQADIRMRVCDFVNYFNNPMRQRVLNLISLEFSTTKLSELVEAPLVARKLDWVNTVWPMSIGTLQTVCKRPEVQKYCLIGVKDSYTDFHIDFGGTSVWYHVLRGEKIFYLIKP
;
A
#
# COMPACT_ATOMS: atom_id res chain seq x y z
N ASP A 1 3.16 -14.58 -6.92
CA ASP A 1 2.17 -14.62 -5.81
C ASP A 1 1.31 -13.38 -5.73
N VAL A 2 1.85 -12.21 -5.39
CA VAL A 2 1.07 -10.96 -5.26
C VAL A 2 0.25 -10.66 -6.52
N GLU A 3 0.87 -10.74 -7.71
CA GLU A 3 0.18 -10.57 -8.99
C GLU A 3 -1.06 -11.46 -9.15
N ALA A 4 -0.94 -12.75 -8.81
CA ALA A 4 -2.02 -13.72 -8.97
C ALA A 4 -3.19 -13.44 -8.00
N LEU A 5 -2.91 -12.87 -6.84
CA LEU A 5 -3.90 -12.59 -5.79
C LEU A 5 -4.56 -11.21 -5.95
N VAL A 6 -3.85 -10.25 -6.53
CA VAL A 6 -4.27 -8.85 -6.68
C VAL A 6 -4.84 -8.56 -8.08
N GLY A 7 -4.41 -9.31 -9.10
CA GLY A 7 -4.82 -9.14 -10.49
C GLY A 7 -3.70 -8.53 -11.35
N SER A 8 -3.37 -9.22 -12.44
CA SER A 8 -2.28 -8.90 -13.36
C SER A 8 -2.47 -7.54 -14.06
N ASP A 9 -3.68 -7.27 -14.56
CA ASP A 9 -4.02 -6.03 -15.27
C ASP A 9 -4.40 -4.85 -14.37
N ARG A 10 -4.36 -5.02 -13.04
CA ARG A 10 -4.67 -3.92 -12.12
C ARG A 10 -3.65 -2.81 -12.28
N GLU A 11 -4.13 -1.57 -12.47
CA GLU A 11 -3.26 -0.40 -12.47
C GLU A 11 -2.84 -0.04 -11.04
N VAL A 12 -1.58 0.32 -10.89
CA VAL A 12 -0.97 0.74 -9.63
C VAL A 12 -0.12 2.01 -9.82
N ASP A 13 -0.11 2.86 -8.81
CA ASP A 13 0.80 4.00 -8.75
C ASP A 13 2.17 3.52 -8.23
N VAL A 14 3.22 3.84 -8.99
CA VAL A 14 4.60 3.45 -8.73
C VAL A 14 5.45 4.72 -8.74
N ILE A 15 6.36 4.84 -7.79
CA ILE A 15 7.24 6.00 -7.69
C ILE A 15 8.49 5.73 -8.52
N ASP A 16 8.80 6.63 -9.47
CA ASP A 16 10.16 6.76 -9.98
C ASP A 16 11.01 7.49 -8.95
N VAL A 17 11.84 6.73 -8.25
CA VAL A 17 12.62 7.22 -7.10
C VAL A 17 13.59 8.32 -7.50
N ALA A 18 14.19 8.24 -8.70
CA ALA A 18 15.14 9.26 -9.14
C ALA A 18 14.47 10.60 -9.43
N ARG A 19 13.20 10.57 -9.84
CA ARG A 19 12.41 11.76 -10.20
C ARG A 19 11.50 12.25 -9.08
N GLN A 20 11.33 11.44 -8.02
CA GLN A 20 10.30 11.63 -6.98
C GLN A 20 8.93 11.92 -7.61
N ALA A 21 8.57 11.13 -8.62
CA ALA A 21 7.36 11.33 -9.40
C ALA A 21 6.59 10.02 -9.57
N ASP A 22 5.26 10.12 -9.48
CA ASP A 22 4.37 8.98 -9.68
C ASP A 22 4.20 8.67 -11.17
N ILE A 23 4.21 7.38 -11.47
CA ILE A 23 3.83 6.82 -12.76
C ILE A 23 2.81 5.71 -12.54
N ARG A 24 1.96 5.48 -13.53
CA ARG A 24 1.04 4.34 -13.52
C ARG A 24 1.56 3.22 -14.40
N MET A 25 1.36 2.00 -13.93
CA MET A 25 1.57 0.78 -14.73
C MET A 25 0.69 -0.35 -14.20
N ARG A 26 0.59 -1.44 -14.96
CA ARG A 26 -0.09 -2.64 -14.48
C ARG A 26 0.80 -3.42 -13.53
N VAL A 27 0.19 -4.19 -12.63
CA VAL A 27 0.91 -5.07 -11.70
C VAL A 27 1.85 -6.02 -12.46
N CYS A 28 1.41 -6.56 -13.59
CA CYS A 28 2.25 -7.44 -14.42
C CYS A 28 3.52 -6.76 -14.94
N ASP A 29 3.39 -5.50 -15.41
CA ASP A 29 4.52 -4.72 -15.90
C ASP A 29 5.51 -4.42 -14.76
N PHE A 30 4.99 -4.11 -13.56
CA PHE A 30 5.81 -3.92 -12.36
C PHE A 30 6.52 -5.21 -11.92
N VAL A 31 5.84 -6.36 -11.96
CA VAL A 31 6.42 -7.66 -11.60
C VAL A 31 7.49 -8.10 -12.60
N ASN A 32 7.27 -7.86 -13.89
CA ASN A 32 8.28 -8.07 -14.93
C ASN A 32 9.51 -7.18 -14.70
N TYR A 33 9.31 -5.90 -14.36
CA TYR A 33 10.37 -5.00 -13.95
C TYR A 33 11.11 -5.51 -12.69
N PHE A 34 10.37 -5.94 -11.67
CA PHE A 34 10.92 -6.37 -10.40
C PHE A 34 11.77 -7.63 -10.57
N ASN A 35 11.39 -8.57 -11.44
CA ASN A 35 12.15 -9.80 -11.68
C ASN A 35 13.29 -9.64 -12.69
N ASN A 36 13.36 -8.53 -13.43
CA ASN A 36 14.44 -8.28 -14.37
C ASN A 36 15.76 -7.96 -13.62
N PRO A 37 16.86 -8.69 -13.86
CA PRO A 37 18.15 -8.40 -13.22
C PRO A 37 18.80 -7.10 -13.70
N MET A 38 18.49 -6.64 -14.91
CA MET A 38 19.06 -5.43 -15.53
C MET A 38 18.05 -4.27 -15.53
N ARG A 39 17.78 -3.74 -14.33
CA ARG A 39 16.83 -2.63 -14.14
C ARG A 39 17.49 -1.30 -14.51
N GLN A 40 16.84 -0.51 -15.36
CA GLN A 40 17.32 0.81 -15.80
C GLN A 40 16.88 1.96 -14.87
N ARG A 41 15.84 1.74 -14.06
CA ARG A 41 15.25 2.72 -13.14
C ARG A 41 15.07 2.10 -11.76
N VAL A 42 15.03 2.91 -10.73
CA VAL A 42 14.64 2.50 -9.37
C VAL A 42 13.17 2.86 -9.19
N LEU A 43 12.31 1.85 -9.16
CA LEU A 43 10.88 2.00 -8.99
C LEU A 43 10.43 1.41 -7.66
N ASN A 44 9.55 2.12 -6.98
CA ASN A 44 9.07 1.76 -5.65
C ASN A 44 7.54 1.75 -5.63
N LEU A 45 6.95 0.59 -5.32
CA LEU A 45 5.50 0.44 -5.17
C LEU A 45 5.16 0.48 -3.69
N ILE A 46 4.55 1.57 -3.23
CA ILE A 46 4.16 1.73 -1.81
C ILE A 46 2.64 1.84 -1.60
N SER A 47 1.88 2.09 -2.68
CA SER A 47 0.46 2.44 -2.62
C SER A 47 -0.47 1.29 -3.05
N LEU A 48 0.02 0.04 -3.12
CA LEU A 48 -0.81 -1.11 -3.48
C LEU A 48 -1.71 -1.51 -2.30
N GLU A 49 -2.92 -0.95 -2.26
CA GLU A 49 -3.97 -1.35 -1.34
C GLU A 49 -4.64 -2.64 -1.82
N PHE A 50 -4.82 -3.62 -0.93
CA PHE A 50 -5.29 -4.95 -1.33
C PHE A 50 -6.48 -5.49 -0.53
N SER A 51 -7.18 -4.66 0.26
CA SER A 51 -8.28 -5.12 1.13
C SER A 51 -9.43 -5.77 0.37
N THR A 52 -9.65 -5.38 -0.89
CA THR A 52 -10.72 -5.90 -1.78
C THR A 52 -10.25 -7.03 -2.71
N THR A 53 -9.05 -7.59 -2.48
CA THR A 53 -8.47 -8.67 -3.29
C THR A 53 -8.36 -9.98 -2.51
N LYS A 54 -8.03 -11.08 -3.21
CA LYS A 54 -7.81 -12.39 -2.56
C LYS A 54 -6.63 -12.39 -1.60
N LEU A 55 -5.67 -11.46 -1.76
CA LEU A 55 -4.55 -11.31 -0.82
C LEU A 55 -5.03 -10.91 0.58
N SER A 56 -6.18 -10.25 0.69
CA SER A 56 -6.76 -9.81 1.96
C SER A 56 -7.03 -10.97 2.92
N GLU A 57 -7.37 -12.15 2.39
CA GLU A 57 -7.66 -13.37 3.16
C GLU A 57 -6.41 -13.96 3.82
N LEU A 58 -5.21 -13.63 3.32
CA LEU A 58 -3.94 -14.15 3.81
C LEU A 58 -3.24 -13.25 4.82
N VAL A 59 -3.71 -12.00 4.97
CA VAL A 59 -3.06 -10.99 5.82
C VAL A 59 -4.05 -10.41 6.81
N GLU A 60 -3.74 -10.56 8.09
CA GLU A 60 -4.47 -9.95 9.18
C GLU A 60 -3.60 -8.84 9.83
N ALA A 61 -4.12 -7.60 9.86
CA ALA A 61 -3.42 -6.49 10.52
C ALA A 61 -3.32 -6.75 12.04
N PRO A 62 -2.31 -6.25 12.78
CA PRO A 62 -2.18 -6.49 14.22
C PRO A 62 -3.44 -6.14 15.01
N LEU A 63 -3.78 -6.92 16.05
CA LEU A 63 -5.00 -6.73 16.85
C LEU A 63 -5.15 -5.30 17.39
N VAL A 64 -4.05 -4.67 17.82
CA VAL A 64 -4.05 -3.28 18.31
C VAL A 64 -4.50 -2.29 17.23
N ALA A 65 -4.01 -2.44 15.99
CA ALA A 65 -4.42 -1.61 14.87
C ALA A 65 -5.92 -1.81 14.58
N ARG A 66 -6.39 -3.05 14.55
CA ARG A 66 -7.82 -3.36 14.30
C ARG A 66 -8.75 -2.77 15.35
N LYS A 67 -8.34 -2.77 16.63
CA LYS A 67 -9.13 -2.24 17.75
C LYS A 67 -9.16 -0.72 17.80
N LEU A 68 -8.10 -0.05 17.37
CA LEU A 68 -8.00 1.43 17.38
C LEU A 68 -8.50 2.06 16.07
N ASP A 69 -8.55 1.30 14.99
CA ASP A 69 -8.95 1.78 13.68
C ASP A 69 -10.40 2.30 13.67
N TRP A 70 -10.55 3.57 13.30
CA TRP A 70 -11.83 4.26 13.16
C TRP A 70 -12.69 3.66 12.06
N VAL A 71 -12.10 3.14 10.98
CA VAL A 71 -12.88 2.49 9.92
C VAL A 71 -13.58 1.24 10.45
N ASN A 72 -13.01 0.54 11.43
CA ASN A 72 -13.65 -0.62 12.07
C ASN A 72 -14.63 -0.24 13.18
N THR A 73 -14.36 0.83 13.93
CA THR A 73 -15.09 1.13 15.18
C THR A 73 -16.16 2.20 15.06
N VAL A 74 -15.97 3.20 14.19
CA VAL A 74 -16.89 4.34 14.08
C VAL A 74 -17.53 4.48 12.71
N TRP A 75 -16.96 3.86 11.66
CA TRP A 75 -17.56 3.96 10.32
C TRP A 75 -18.86 3.14 10.24
N PRO A 76 -19.98 3.75 9.85
CA PRO A 76 -21.28 3.08 9.82
C PRO A 76 -21.30 1.95 8.79
N MET A 77 -21.80 0.77 9.20
CA MET A 77 -22.00 -0.38 8.30
C MET A 77 -23.26 -0.22 7.43
N SER A 78 -24.26 0.51 7.94
CA SER A 78 -25.45 0.94 7.23
C SER A 78 -26.05 2.16 7.96
N ILE A 79 -26.41 3.22 7.21
CA ILE A 79 -27.22 4.33 7.73
C ILE A 79 -28.54 4.28 6.97
N GLY A 80 -29.51 3.51 7.46
CA GLY A 80 -30.90 3.53 6.98
C GLY A 80 -31.09 3.61 5.45
N THR A 81 -32.21 4.21 5.02
CA THR A 81 -32.59 4.40 3.62
C THR A 81 -31.84 5.53 2.90
N LEU A 82 -30.94 6.23 3.60
CA LEU A 82 -30.11 7.29 3.03
C LEU A 82 -28.75 6.70 2.69
N GLN A 83 -28.65 6.21 1.45
CA GLN A 83 -27.42 5.77 0.83
C GLN A 83 -26.32 6.79 1.14
N THR A 84 -25.36 6.41 1.99
CA THR A 84 -24.26 7.30 2.36
C THR A 84 -23.53 7.70 1.09
N VAL A 85 -23.48 9.00 0.81
CA VAL A 85 -22.80 9.59 -0.35
C VAL A 85 -21.29 9.24 -0.38
N CYS A 86 -20.72 8.85 0.77
CA CYS A 86 -19.32 8.50 0.92
C CYS A 86 -19.11 6.97 0.98
N LYS A 87 -18.17 6.48 0.16
CA LYS A 87 -17.67 5.10 0.23
C LYS A 87 -16.87 4.88 1.51
N ARG A 88 -16.95 3.66 2.05
CA ARG A 88 -16.10 3.22 3.17
C ARG A 88 -14.62 3.37 2.76
N PRO A 89 -13.75 3.99 3.58
CA PRO A 89 -12.34 4.09 3.27
C PRO A 89 -11.68 2.71 3.18
N GLU A 90 -10.96 2.46 2.10
CA GLU A 90 -10.18 1.24 1.88
C GLU A 90 -8.69 1.62 1.96
N VAL A 91 -8.17 1.70 3.20
CA VAL A 91 -6.79 2.18 3.48
C VAL A 91 -6.13 1.37 4.60
N GLN A 92 -6.54 0.12 4.79
CA GLN A 92 -6.17 -0.68 5.96
C GLN A 92 -5.00 -1.63 5.68
N LYS A 93 -4.85 -2.09 4.42
CA LYS A 93 -3.89 -3.12 4.04
C LYS A 93 -3.14 -2.71 2.78
N TYR A 94 -1.85 -2.40 2.95
CA TYR A 94 -0.94 -2.05 1.86
C TYR A 94 0.16 -3.09 1.70
N CYS A 95 0.45 -3.45 0.44
CA CYS A 95 1.56 -4.31 0.08
C CYS A 95 2.65 -3.45 -0.56
N LEU A 96 3.78 -3.32 0.11
CA LEU A 96 4.90 -2.51 -0.37
C LEU A 96 5.95 -3.40 -1.02
N ILE A 97 6.35 -3.06 -2.24
CA ILE A 97 7.36 -3.77 -3.01
C ILE A 97 8.35 -2.74 -3.56
N GLY A 98 9.56 -2.74 -3.00
CA GLY A 98 10.65 -1.87 -3.43
C GLY A 98 11.86 -2.68 -3.84
N VAL A 99 12.63 -2.16 -4.79
CA VAL A 99 13.96 -2.67 -5.10
C VAL A 99 15.01 -2.01 -4.19
N LYS A 100 16.23 -2.55 -4.16
CA LYS A 100 17.36 -1.92 -3.49
C LYS A 100 17.50 -0.45 -3.93
N ASP A 101 17.90 0.41 -2.99
CA ASP A 101 18.08 1.86 -3.17
C ASP A 101 16.78 2.65 -3.43
N SER A 102 15.61 2.03 -3.21
CA SER A 102 14.33 2.77 -3.21
C SER A 102 14.23 3.73 -2.03
N TYR A 103 13.93 5.00 -2.31
CA TYR A 103 13.78 6.06 -1.33
C TYR A 103 12.43 6.77 -1.50
N THR A 104 11.77 7.02 -0.37
CA THR A 104 10.59 7.88 -0.26
C THR A 104 10.98 9.03 0.66
N ASP A 105 10.81 10.25 0.17
CA ASP A 105 11.21 11.44 0.92
C ASP A 105 10.42 11.63 2.22
N PHE A 106 10.92 12.51 3.09
CA PHE A 106 10.28 12.81 4.38
C PHE A 106 8.82 13.24 4.18
N HIS A 107 7.91 12.60 4.92
CA HIS A 107 6.50 12.91 4.88
C HIS A 107 5.82 12.59 6.21
N ILE A 108 4.60 13.12 6.35
CA ILE A 108 3.63 12.69 7.36
C ILE A 108 2.58 11.87 6.61
N ASP A 109 2.22 10.71 7.12
CA ASP A 109 1.17 9.89 6.52
C ASP A 109 -0.14 10.65 6.37
N PHE A 110 -0.87 10.36 5.29
CA PHE A 110 -2.08 11.09 4.95
C PHE A 110 -3.08 11.08 6.11
N GLY A 111 -3.69 12.24 6.37
CA GLY A 111 -4.62 12.41 7.49
C GLY A 111 -3.99 12.34 8.89
N GLY A 112 -2.65 12.34 9.00
CA GLY A 112 -1.96 12.18 10.28
C GLY A 112 -2.20 10.80 10.91
N THR A 113 -2.37 9.79 10.07
CA THR A 113 -2.68 8.43 10.51
C THR A 113 -1.50 7.80 11.24
N SER A 114 -1.81 6.89 12.17
CA SER A 114 -0.81 5.94 12.68
C SER A 114 -0.73 4.75 11.74
N VAL A 115 0.47 4.21 11.53
CA VAL A 115 0.71 3.07 10.65
C VAL A 115 1.28 1.87 11.39
N TRP A 116 1.02 0.68 10.87
CA TRP A 116 1.69 -0.55 11.25
C TRP A 116 2.50 -1.06 10.05
N TYR A 117 3.70 -1.58 10.30
CA TYR A 117 4.62 -2.01 9.24
C TYR A 117 5.23 -3.38 9.57
N HIS A 118 5.30 -4.28 8.59
CA HIS A 118 5.92 -5.58 8.73
C HIS A 118 6.81 -5.88 7.51
N VAL A 119 8.10 -6.17 7.76
CA VAL A 119 9.05 -6.57 6.70
C VAL A 119 8.99 -8.08 6.52
N LEU A 120 8.36 -8.54 5.44
CA LEU A 120 8.30 -9.97 5.11
C LEU A 120 9.64 -10.51 4.60
N ARG A 121 10.31 -9.75 3.72
CA ARG A 121 11.64 -10.06 3.15
C ARG A 121 12.40 -8.77 2.85
N GLY A 122 13.73 -8.80 3.00
CA GLY A 122 14.60 -7.65 2.78
C GLY A 122 14.78 -6.79 4.03
N GLU A 123 15.06 -5.50 3.83
CA GLU A 123 15.33 -4.53 4.91
C GLU A 123 14.76 -3.15 4.54
N LYS A 124 14.34 -2.38 5.55
CA LYS A 124 13.94 -0.98 5.43
C LYS A 124 14.60 -0.17 6.54
N ILE A 125 15.09 1.02 6.19
CA ILE A 125 15.65 1.99 7.13
C ILE A 125 14.66 3.16 7.23
N PHE A 126 14.24 3.50 8.44
CA PHE A 126 13.35 4.62 8.72
C PHE A 126 14.14 5.76 9.37
N TYR A 127 13.94 6.99 8.87
CA TYR A 127 14.46 8.21 9.48
C TYR A 127 13.31 8.95 10.17
N LEU A 128 13.28 8.88 11.50
CA LEU A 128 12.17 9.39 12.30
C LEU A 128 12.49 10.78 12.87
N ILE A 129 11.56 11.71 12.72
CA ILE A 129 11.62 13.06 13.30
C ILE A 129 10.41 13.23 14.22
N LYS A 130 10.61 13.78 15.42
CA LYS A 130 9.52 14.05 16.36
C LYS A 130 8.60 15.16 15.79
N PRO A 131 7.27 14.99 15.81
CA PRO A 131 6.33 16.03 15.39
C PRO A 131 6.36 17.24 16.32
#